data_AF-A0A8S2PHE6-F1
#
_entry.id   AF-A0A8S2PHE6-F1
#
_cell.length_a   1.000
_cell.length_b   1.000
_cell.length_c   1.000
_cell.angle_alpha   90.00
_cell.angle_beta   90.00
_cell.angle_gamma   90.00
#
_symmetry.space_group_name_H-M   'P 1'
#
loop_
_entity.id
_entity.type
_entity.pdbx_description
1 polymer ?
#
loop_
_entity_poly.entity_id
_entity_poly.type
_entity_poly.pdbx_seq_one_letter_code
_entity_poly.pdbx_strand_id
1 'polypeptide(L)'
;MDDEMILIRKIFFTLFDLFSKPQFCAYLKDDQYTKTSHKEVYRRIIAVFIDLLSVRLRYIPMVVADSTIRRYTDILSAMYKRVQINIKLNIYDQHIVDRILSLFCRLSDRIIIVPWLLGIGLVKAILECLPLLDINSGGRTLSVIGILHNISRHDDGAAEINSLDGLAILKNFQNNNSHMLNDTNNLLLSMAIALLSTPKQIRSDNKRMNR
;
A
#
# COMPACT_ATOMS: atom_id res chain seq x y z
N MET A 1 28.62 -3.62 -13.96
CA MET A 1 27.31 -3.95 -13.35
C MET A 1 27.06 -3.08 -12.12
N ASP A 2 28.10 -2.77 -11.32
CA ASP A 2 27.97 -1.93 -10.12
C ASP A 2 27.65 -0.45 -10.40
N ASP A 3 28.24 0.17 -11.44
CA ASP A 3 28.01 1.59 -11.73
C ASP A 3 26.58 1.92 -12.16
N GLU A 4 25.95 1.03 -12.93
CA GLU A 4 24.56 1.19 -13.35
C GLU A 4 23.60 1.07 -12.17
N MET A 5 23.83 0.12 -11.26
CA MET A 5 23.04 -0.05 -10.05
C MET A 5 23.22 1.15 -9.10
N ILE A 6 24.44 1.69 -8.99
CA ILE A 6 24.71 2.92 -8.24
C ILE A 6 23.95 4.10 -8.84
N LEU A 7 23.94 4.24 -10.17
CA LEU A 7 23.21 5.31 -10.85
C LEU A 7 21.70 5.19 -10.66
N ILE A 8 21.14 3.99 -10.82
CA ILE A 8 19.70 3.76 -10.61
C ILE A 8 19.29 4.07 -9.17
N ARG A 9 20.11 3.67 -8.19
CA ARG A 9 19.91 4.00 -6.77
C ARG A 9 19.92 5.51 -6.54
N LYS A 10 20.87 6.24 -7.14
CA LYS A 10 20.93 7.71 -7.04
C LYS A 10 19.67 8.35 -7.61
N ILE A 11 19.21 7.89 -8.78
CA ILE A 11 17.96 8.37 -9.40
C ILE A 11 16.78 8.12 -8.47
N PHE A 12 16.66 6.91 -7.89
CA PHE A 12 15.58 6.58 -6.97
C PHE A 12 15.51 7.52 -5.76
N PHE A 13 16.63 7.73 -5.06
CA PHE A 13 16.67 8.64 -3.91
C PHE A 13 16.51 10.11 -4.30
N THR A 14 16.96 10.50 -5.50
CA THR A 14 16.74 11.86 -6.03
C THR A 14 15.26 12.11 -6.26
N LEU A 15 14.53 11.13 -6.80
CA LEU A 15 13.08 11.20 -6.97
C LEU A 15 12.36 11.31 -5.62
N PHE A 16 12.76 10.54 -4.61
CA PHE A 16 12.22 10.66 -3.25
C PHE A 16 12.54 12.02 -2.59
N ASP A 17 13.75 12.54 -2.79
CA ASP A 17 14.16 13.85 -2.30
C ASP A 17 13.36 15.00 -2.95
N LEU A 18 13.08 14.89 -4.24
CA LEU A 18 12.18 15.80 -4.95
C LEU A 18 10.75 15.68 -4.40
N PHE A 19 10.30 14.45 -4.15
CA PHE A 19 8.97 14.19 -3.60
C PHE A 19 8.80 14.73 -2.18
N SER A 20 9.89 14.81 -1.42
CA SER A 20 9.91 15.32 -0.04
C SER A 20 9.93 16.86 0.04
N LYS A 21 9.89 17.56 -1.09
CA LYS A 21 9.84 19.04 -1.07
C LYS A 21 8.51 19.52 -0.46
N PRO A 22 8.52 20.63 0.31
CA PRO A 22 7.35 21.10 1.06
C PRO A 22 6.09 21.26 0.21
N GLN A 23 6.23 21.65 -1.06
CA GLN A 23 5.11 21.86 -1.98
C GLN A 23 4.34 20.56 -2.28
N PHE A 24 5.04 19.44 -2.44
CA PHE A 24 4.40 18.14 -2.68
C PHE A 24 3.78 17.60 -1.38
N CYS A 25 4.46 17.76 -0.24
CA CYS A 25 3.89 17.44 1.07
C CYS A 25 2.60 18.23 1.34
N ALA A 26 2.59 19.53 1.03
CA ALA A 26 1.41 20.39 1.20
C ALA A 26 0.25 19.93 0.31
N TYR A 27 0.53 19.59 -0.96
CA TYR A 27 -0.48 19.04 -1.85
C TYR A 27 -1.11 17.74 -1.33
N LEU A 28 -0.29 16.80 -0.83
CA LEU A 28 -0.79 15.51 -0.33
C LEU A 28 -1.59 15.65 0.98
N LYS A 29 -1.29 16.67 1.79
CA LYS A 29 -2.01 16.99 3.04
C LYS A 29 -3.21 17.90 2.83
N ASP A 30 -3.46 18.36 1.61
CA ASP A 30 -4.57 19.27 1.33
C ASP A 30 -5.88 18.50 1.19
N ASP A 31 -6.65 18.47 2.27
CA ASP A 31 -7.91 17.74 2.36
C ASP A 31 -9.04 18.40 1.55
N GLN A 32 -8.83 19.64 1.07
CA GLN A 32 -9.78 20.37 0.24
C GLN A 32 -9.43 20.23 -1.23
N TYR A 33 -10.12 19.33 -1.93
CA TYR A 33 -10.02 19.27 -3.38
C TYR A 33 -10.73 20.47 -4.02
N THR A 34 -9.98 21.52 -4.32
CA THR A 34 -10.39 22.60 -5.23
C THR A 34 -9.68 22.41 -6.56
N LYS A 35 -10.45 22.25 -7.65
CA LYS A 35 -9.90 22.03 -9.00
C LYS A 35 -9.32 23.33 -9.54
N THR A 36 -8.06 23.62 -9.20
CA THR A 36 -7.29 24.74 -9.74
C THR A 36 -6.26 24.23 -10.76
N SER A 37 -5.89 25.06 -11.73
CA SER A 37 -4.87 24.72 -12.74
C SER A 37 -3.55 24.27 -12.10
N HIS A 38 -3.14 24.93 -11.01
CA HIS A 38 -1.93 24.58 -10.26
C HIS A 38 -2.02 23.20 -9.59
N LYS A 39 -3.14 22.86 -8.94
CA LYS A 39 -3.34 21.54 -8.31
C LYS A 39 -3.34 20.40 -9.33
N GLU A 40 -3.85 20.63 -10.53
CA GLU A 40 -3.80 19.65 -11.63
C GLU A 40 -2.37 19.40 -12.12
N VAL A 41 -1.52 20.44 -12.16
CA VAL A 41 -0.09 20.28 -12.50
C VAL A 41 0.62 19.44 -11.43
N TYR A 42 0.42 19.74 -10.14
CA TYR A 42 0.99 18.94 -9.06
C TYR A 42 0.52 17.49 -9.11
N ARG A 43 -0.77 17.26 -9.37
CA ARG A 43 -1.36 15.92 -9.57
C ARG A 43 -0.57 15.13 -10.61
N ARG A 44 -0.36 15.71 -11.80
CA ARG A 44 0.35 15.05 -12.91
C ARG A 44 1.81 14.79 -12.58
N ILE A 45 2.50 15.75 -11.98
CA ILE A 45 3.91 15.60 -11.59
C ILE A 45 4.06 14.47 -10.55
N ILE A 46 3.17 14.44 -9.55
CA ILE A 46 3.16 13.39 -8.53
C ILE A 46 2.92 12.02 -9.16
N ALA A 47 1.97 11.89 -10.08
CA ALA A 47 1.72 10.64 -10.80
C ALA A 47 2.97 10.15 -11.52
N VAL A 48 3.64 11.04 -12.27
CA VAL A 48 4.88 10.70 -13.00
C VAL A 48 5.98 10.26 -12.03
N PHE A 49 6.15 10.95 -10.91
CA PHE A 49 7.13 10.56 -9.89
C PHE A 49 6.83 9.20 -9.29
N ILE A 50 5.56 8.91 -8.98
CA ILE A 50 5.15 7.61 -8.47
C ILE A 50 5.41 6.49 -9.48
N ASP A 51 5.12 6.73 -10.77
CA ASP A 51 5.37 5.75 -11.83
C ASP A 51 6.86 5.48 -12.01
N LEU A 52 7.69 6.53 -12.01
CA LEU A 52 9.14 6.40 -12.08
C LEU A 52 9.71 5.65 -10.87
N LEU A 53 9.28 6.00 -9.65
CA LEU A 53 9.68 5.30 -8.44
C LEU A 53 9.31 3.81 -8.52
N SER A 54 8.07 3.51 -8.92
CA SER A 54 7.54 2.16 -9.05
C SER A 54 8.36 1.27 -9.98
N VAL A 55 8.81 1.80 -11.12
CA VAL A 55 9.65 1.06 -12.08
C VAL A 55 11.03 0.76 -11.47
N ARG A 56 11.56 1.67 -10.65
CA ARG A 56 12.90 1.57 -10.09
C ARG A 56 12.99 0.80 -8.77
N LEU A 57 11.86 0.47 -8.13
CA LEU A 57 11.81 -0.33 -6.89
C LEU A 57 12.50 -1.71 -6.99
N ARG A 58 12.61 -2.27 -8.20
CA ARG A 58 13.35 -3.53 -8.44
C ARG A 58 14.86 -3.41 -8.21
N TYR A 59 15.39 -2.19 -8.16
CA TYR A 59 16.83 -1.92 -8.05
C TYR A 59 17.22 -1.28 -6.71
N ILE A 60 16.29 -1.18 -5.74
CA ILE A 60 16.68 -0.77 -4.39
C ILE A 60 17.57 -1.88 -3.80
N PRO A 61 18.80 -1.59 -3.38
CA PRO A 61 19.68 -2.59 -2.77
C PRO A 61 19.16 -3.03 -1.41
N MET A 62 19.52 -4.25 -1.00
CA MET A 62 19.17 -4.88 0.29
C MET A 62 19.60 -4.10 1.55
N VAL A 63 20.37 -3.02 1.42
CA VAL A 63 20.84 -2.22 2.56
C VAL A 63 20.63 -0.74 2.27
N VAL A 64 19.54 -0.19 2.82
CA VAL A 64 19.34 1.25 2.92
C VAL A 64 19.48 1.61 4.41
N ALA A 65 20.36 2.56 4.72
CA ALA A 65 20.57 3.00 6.10
C ALA A 65 19.30 3.63 6.66
N ASP A 66 18.88 3.26 7.87
CA ASP A 66 17.65 3.74 8.51
C ASP A 66 17.45 5.27 8.48
N SER A 67 18.54 6.04 8.58
CA SER A 67 18.50 7.51 8.51
C SER A 67 17.97 8.03 7.17
N THR A 68 18.26 7.35 6.07
CA THR A 68 17.77 7.68 4.73
C THR A 68 16.26 7.53 4.65
N ILE A 69 15.67 6.55 5.34
CA ILE A 69 14.22 6.30 5.24
C ILE A 69 13.41 7.14 6.20
N ARG A 70 13.93 7.42 7.40
CA ARG A 70 13.27 8.37 8.30
C ARG A 70 13.00 9.71 7.60
N ARG A 71 13.89 10.11 6.69
CA ARG A 71 13.72 11.30 5.84
C ARG A 71 12.48 11.25 4.94
N TYR A 72 12.01 10.05 4.58
CA TYR A 72 10.86 9.83 3.70
C TYR A 72 9.59 9.37 4.44
N THR A 73 9.65 9.19 5.75
CA THR A 73 8.50 8.79 6.57
C THR A 73 7.34 9.77 6.44
N ASP A 74 7.61 11.08 6.47
CA ASP A 74 6.58 12.11 6.39
C ASP A 74 5.82 12.09 5.07
N ILE A 75 6.52 11.85 3.96
CA ILE A 75 5.93 11.87 2.64
C ILE A 75 5.14 10.59 2.36
N LEU A 76 5.65 9.43 2.78
CA LEU A 76 4.88 8.18 2.74
C LEU A 76 3.65 8.28 3.65
N SER A 77 3.78 8.95 4.80
CA SER A 77 2.64 9.19 5.69
C SER A 77 1.59 10.09 5.06
N ALA A 78 2.01 11.17 4.40
CA ALA A 78 1.11 12.04 3.66
C ALA A 78 0.42 11.29 2.51
N MET A 79 1.13 10.43 1.78
CA MET A 79 0.57 9.60 0.71
C MET A 79 -0.57 8.69 1.19
N TYR A 80 -0.38 7.91 2.26
CA TYR A 80 -1.45 7.00 2.70
C TYR A 80 -2.62 7.78 3.33
N LYS A 81 -2.37 8.90 4.03
CA LYS A 81 -3.44 9.77 4.54
C LYS A 81 -4.31 10.31 3.41
N ARG A 82 -3.69 10.73 2.30
CA ARG A 82 -4.39 11.14 1.08
C ARG A 82 -5.30 10.02 0.55
N VAL A 83 -4.80 8.78 0.51
CA VAL A 83 -5.59 7.60 0.12
C VAL A 83 -6.79 7.42 1.04
N GLN A 84 -6.59 7.44 2.37
CA GLN A 84 -7.68 7.29 3.34
C GLN A 84 -8.75 8.37 3.16
N ILE A 85 -8.35 9.63 3.00
CA ILE A 85 -9.27 10.76 2.85
C ILE A 85 -10.07 10.63 1.55
N ASN A 86 -9.42 10.28 0.44
CA ASN A 86 -10.11 10.12 -0.84
C ASN A 86 -11.08 8.93 -0.84
N ILE A 87 -10.70 7.81 -0.19
CA ILE A 87 -11.58 6.65 -0.04
C ILE A 87 -12.77 6.99 0.87
N LYS A 88 -12.53 7.63 2.04
CA LYS A 88 -13.58 8.00 3.01
C LYS A 88 -14.56 9.04 2.46
N LEU A 89 -14.06 10.02 1.72
CA LEU A 89 -14.86 11.14 1.19
C LEU A 89 -15.34 10.91 -0.25
N ASN A 90 -15.02 9.75 -0.86
CA ASN A 90 -15.30 9.41 -2.25
C ASN A 90 -14.91 10.55 -3.24
N ILE A 91 -13.71 11.12 -3.06
CA ILE A 91 -13.25 12.28 -3.84
C ILE A 91 -12.73 11.85 -5.22
N TYR A 92 -12.87 12.77 -6.19
CA TYR A 92 -12.55 12.60 -7.62
C TYR A 92 -11.06 12.33 -7.95
N ASP A 93 -10.12 12.33 -6.99
CA ASP A 93 -8.67 12.13 -7.27
C ASP A 93 -8.28 10.65 -7.35
N GLN A 94 -9.15 9.89 -8.00
CA GLN A 94 -9.09 8.44 -8.16
C GLN A 94 -7.76 7.96 -8.77
N HIS A 95 -7.26 8.68 -9.77
CA HIS A 95 -6.02 8.32 -10.45
C HIS A 95 -4.80 8.37 -9.52
N ILE A 96 -4.66 9.38 -8.65
CA ILE A 96 -3.51 9.45 -7.74
C ILE A 96 -3.59 8.39 -6.65
N VAL A 97 -4.79 8.14 -6.14
CA VAL A 97 -5.03 7.07 -5.16
C VAL A 97 -4.56 5.73 -5.71
N ASP A 98 -4.93 5.39 -6.95
CA ASP A 98 -4.55 4.13 -7.59
C ASP A 98 -3.03 4.00 -7.72
N ARG A 99 -2.36 5.10 -8.10
CA ARG A 99 -0.89 5.15 -8.24
C ARG A 99 -0.20 4.98 -6.90
N ILE A 100 -0.66 5.68 -5.86
CA ILE A 100 -0.12 5.57 -4.49
C ILE A 100 -0.30 4.14 -3.95
N LEU A 101 -1.48 3.55 -4.10
CA LEU A 101 -1.74 2.17 -3.68
C LEU A 101 -0.85 1.18 -4.44
N SER A 102 -0.67 1.38 -5.75
CA SER A 102 0.21 0.57 -6.57
C SER A 102 1.68 0.68 -6.10
N LEU A 103 2.13 1.87 -5.72
CA LEU A 103 3.46 2.08 -5.14
C LEU A 103 3.61 1.34 -3.81
N PHE A 104 2.64 1.46 -2.90
CA PHE A 104 2.68 0.75 -1.62
C PHE A 104 2.62 -0.77 -1.79
N CYS A 105 1.87 -1.28 -2.76
CA CYS A 105 1.86 -2.70 -3.10
C CYS A 105 3.25 -3.19 -3.53
N ARG A 106 3.98 -2.40 -4.33
CA ARG A 106 5.36 -2.72 -4.71
C ARG A 106 6.37 -2.54 -3.58
N LEU A 107 6.18 -1.53 -2.71
CA LEU A 107 7.04 -1.31 -1.55
C LEU A 107 6.89 -2.43 -0.52
N SER A 108 5.67 -2.91 -0.28
CA SER A 108 5.40 -4.01 0.65
C SER A 108 5.95 -5.35 0.18
N ASP A 109 6.18 -5.53 -1.12
CA ASP A 109 6.88 -6.70 -1.66
C ASP A 109 8.41 -6.68 -1.40
N ARG A 110 8.94 -5.62 -0.79
CA ARG A 110 10.37 -5.48 -0.48
C ARG A 110 10.56 -5.66 1.02
N ILE A 111 11.10 -6.80 1.42
CA ILE A 111 11.31 -7.18 2.84
C ILE A 111 11.99 -6.09 3.67
N ILE A 112 12.98 -5.41 3.07
CA ILE A 112 13.74 -4.34 3.72
C ILE A 112 12.92 -3.09 4.03
N ILE A 113 11.81 -2.86 3.30
CA ILE A 113 10.95 -1.69 3.46
C ILE A 113 9.86 -1.95 4.50
N VAL A 114 9.51 -3.22 4.75
CA VAL A 114 8.37 -3.61 5.60
C VAL A 114 8.44 -2.98 6.99
N PRO A 115 9.56 -3.01 7.74
CA PRO A 115 9.64 -2.36 9.06
C PRO A 115 9.25 -0.87 9.01
N TRP A 116 9.59 -0.18 7.92
CA TRP A 116 9.25 1.23 7.75
C TRP A 116 7.77 1.42 7.40
N LEU A 117 7.18 0.55 6.59
CA LEU A 117 5.74 0.57 6.31
C LEU A 117 4.92 0.33 7.59
N LEU A 118 5.39 -0.56 8.47
CA LEU A 118 4.79 -0.77 9.79
C LEU A 118 4.96 0.50 10.64
N GLY A 119 6.17 1.05 10.70
CA GLY A 119 6.49 2.24 11.50
C GLY A 119 5.71 3.51 11.12
N ILE A 120 5.24 3.64 9.87
CA ILE A 120 4.38 4.76 9.46
C ILE A 120 2.88 4.50 9.72
N GLY A 121 2.50 3.32 10.19
CA GLY A 121 1.11 2.93 10.43
C GLY A 121 0.35 2.52 9.17
N LEU A 122 1.04 2.07 8.10
CA LEU A 122 0.40 1.71 6.84
C LEU A 122 -0.66 0.61 7.02
N VAL A 123 -0.37 -0.41 7.84
CA VAL A 123 -1.27 -1.57 8.03
C VAL A 123 -2.64 -1.11 8.52
N LYS A 124 -2.67 -0.32 9.60
CA LYS A 124 -3.90 0.27 10.13
C LYS A 124 -4.64 1.06 9.06
N ALA A 125 -3.94 1.90 8.31
CA ALA A 125 -4.55 2.71 7.28
C ALA A 125 -5.21 1.88 6.17
N ILE A 126 -4.54 0.81 5.73
CA ILE A 126 -5.02 -0.09 4.69
C ILE A 126 -6.20 -0.95 5.18
N LEU A 127 -6.16 -1.43 6.43
CA LEU A 127 -7.29 -2.16 7.04
C LEU A 127 -8.53 -1.26 7.16
N GLU A 128 -8.37 0.01 7.52
CA GLU A 128 -9.48 0.98 7.56
C GLU A 128 -10.07 1.27 6.16
N CYS A 129 -9.26 1.16 5.10
CA CYS A 129 -9.72 1.36 3.73
C CYS A 129 -10.51 0.17 3.18
N LEU A 130 -10.21 -1.05 3.64
CA LEU A 130 -10.74 -2.29 3.06
C LEU A 130 -12.29 -2.33 3.02
N PRO A 131 -13.04 -1.98 4.08
CA PRO A 131 -14.51 -1.99 4.05
C PRO A 131 -15.13 -0.92 3.14
N LEU A 132 -14.33 0.07 2.72
CA LEU A 132 -14.78 1.22 1.94
C LEU A 132 -14.46 1.09 0.44
N LEU A 133 -13.85 -0.03 0.03
CA LEU A 133 -13.46 -0.23 -1.36
C LEU A 133 -14.67 -0.52 -2.25
N ASP A 134 -14.74 0.22 -3.36
CA ASP A 134 -15.55 -0.20 -4.50
C ASP A 134 -14.88 -1.37 -5.21
N ILE A 135 -15.41 -2.56 -5.01
CA ILE A 135 -14.83 -3.82 -5.49
C ILE A 135 -14.84 -3.89 -7.02
N ASN A 136 -15.77 -3.18 -7.67
CA ASN A 136 -15.88 -3.13 -9.12
C ASN A 136 -14.79 -2.24 -9.76
N SER A 137 -14.10 -1.41 -8.98
CA SER A 137 -13.03 -0.52 -9.46
C SER A 137 -11.68 -1.23 -9.71
N GLY A 138 -11.63 -2.57 -9.58
CA GLY A 138 -10.57 -3.47 -10.08
C GLY A 138 -9.16 -3.26 -9.49
N GLY A 139 -8.48 -2.20 -9.89
CA GLY A 139 -7.06 -1.96 -9.57
C GLY A 139 -6.80 -1.61 -8.10
N ARG A 140 -7.75 -0.94 -7.43
CA ARG A 140 -7.64 -0.60 -6.00
C ARG A 140 -7.70 -1.81 -5.10
N THR A 141 -8.72 -2.64 -5.31
CA THR A 141 -8.96 -3.86 -4.54
C THR A 141 -7.74 -4.78 -4.61
N LEU A 142 -7.20 -4.97 -5.82
CA LEU A 142 -5.98 -5.75 -6.01
C LEU A 142 -4.79 -5.15 -5.27
N SER A 143 -4.62 -3.83 -5.31
CA SER A 143 -3.50 -3.18 -4.63
C SER A 143 -3.60 -3.28 -3.11
N VAL A 144 -4.79 -3.07 -2.54
CA VAL A 144 -5.02 -3.16 -1.09
C VAL A 144 -4.85 -4.59 -0.58
N ILE A 145 -5.47 -5.57 -1.23
CA ILE A 145 -5.31 -6.98 -0.86
C ILE A 145 -3.85 -7.41 -1.06
N GLY A 146 -3.21 -6.96 -2.15
CA GLY A 146 -1.80 -7.20 -2.42
C GLY A 146 -0.87 -6.66 -1.34
N ILE A 147 -1.12 -5.45 -0.82
CA ILE A 147 -0.37 -4.89 0.31
C ILE A 147 -0.50 -5.80 1.55
N LEU A 148 -1.74 -6.19 1.91
CA LEU A 148 -2.00 -7.01 3.10
C LEU A 148 -1.38 -8.41 2.96
N HIS A 149 -1.47 -9.02 1.79
CA HIS A 149 -0.78 -10.27 1.48
C HIS A 149 0.74 -10.11 1.57
N ASN A 150 1.31 -9.07 0.97
CA ASN A 150 2.76 -8.89 0.97
C ASN A 150 3.30 -8.69 2.38
N ILE A 151 2.62 -7.88 3.20
CA ILE A 151 3.00 -7.64 4.60
C ILE A 151 2.83 -8.90 5.46
N SER A 152 1.76 -9.69 5.27
CA SER A 152 1.50 -10.88 6.10
C SER A 152 2.50 -12.03 5.88
N ARG A 153 3.32 -11.98 4.82
CA ARG A 153 4.45 -12.91 4.63
C ARG A 153 5.62 -12.66 5.59
N HIS A 154 5.59 -11.56 6.34
CA HIS A 154 6.64 -11.17 7.28
C HIS A 154 6.13 -11.31 8.71
N ASP A 155 6.94 -11.87 9.62
CA ASP A 155 6.52 -12.14 11.00
C ASP A 155 6.01 -10.88 11.72
N ASP A 156 6.78 -9.77 11.65
CA ASP A 156 6.36 -8.48 12.22
C ASP A 156 5.10 -7.94 11.56
N GLY A 157 4.94 -8.16 10.26
CA GLY A 157 3.77 -7.73 9.50
C GLY A 157 2.52 -8.53 9.87
N ALA A 158 2.65 -9.84 10.01
CA ALA A 158 1.58 -10.71 10.48
C ALA A 158 1.18 -10.40 11.92
N ALA A 159 2.16 -10.12 12.80
CA ALA A 159 1.92 -9.69 14.17
C ALA A 159 1.14 -8.37 14.22
N GLU A 160 1.54 -7.37 13.43
CA GLU A 160 0.86 -6.07 13.36
C GLU A 160 -0.56 -6.19 12.79
N ILE A 161 -0.77 -7.00 11.75
CA ILE A 161 -2.11 -7.22 11.20
C ILE A 161 -3.01 -7.89 12.26
N ASN A 162 -2.49 -8.89 12.98
CA ASN A 162 -3.25 -9.59 14.01
C ASN A 162 -3.53 -8.72 15.25
N SER A 163 -2.63 -7.80 15.62
CA SER A 163 -2.85 -6.87 16.74
C SER A 163 -3.99 -5.86 16.45
N LEU A 164 -4.34 -5.68 15.17
CA LEU A 164 -5.38 -4.78 14.67
C LEU A 164 -6.67 -5.52 14.26
N ASP A 165 -6.91 -6.74 14.78
CA ASP A 165 -8.05 -7.60 14.41
C ASP A 165 -8.13 -7.92 12.90
N GLY A 166 -7.01 -7.79 12.18
CA GLY A 166 -6.98 -7.88 10.73
C GLY A 166 -7.50 -9.20 10.18
N LEU A 167 -7.26 -10.33 10.85
CA LEU A 167 -7.81 -11.63 10.44
C LEU A 167 -9.34 -11.63 10.40
N ALA A 168 -10.00 -11.03 11.38
CA ALA A 168 -11.46 -10.94 11.43
C ALA A 168 -11.97 -9.99 10.34
N ILE A 169 -11.30 -8.86 10.13
CA ILE A 169 -11.63 -7.88 9.08
C ILE A 169 -11.52 -8.53 7.69
N LEU A 170 -10.43 -9.25 7.41
CA LEU A 170 -10.21 -9.94 6.13
C LEU A 170 -11.25 -11.02 5.88
N LYS A 171 -11.56 -11.85 6.89
CA LYS A 171 -12.61 -12.89 6.76
C LYS A 171 -13.99 -12.29 6.50
N ASN A 172 -14.34 -11.22 7.22
CA ASN A 172 -15.60 -10.51 7.01
C ASN A 172 -15.66 -9.91 5.60
N PHE A 173 -14.59 -9.26 5.16
CA PHE A 173 -14.51 -8.72 3.80
C PHE A 173 -14.63 -9.81 2.73
N GLN A 174 -13.96 -10.96 2.90
CA GLN A 174 -14.07 -12.10 1.98
C GLN A 174 -15.50 -12.63 1.93
N ASN A 175 -16.12 -12.86 3.08
CA ASN A 175 -17.47 -13.44 3.15
C ASN A 175 -18.53 -12.55 2.51
N ASN A 176 -18.45 -11.24 2.74
CA ASN A 176 -19.45 -10.30 2.22
C ASN A 176 -19.31 -10.08 0.70
N ASN A 177 -18.14 -10.37 0.14
CA ASN A 177 -17.81 -9.98 -1.23
C ASN A 177 -17.29 -11.11 -2.12
N SER A 178 -17.33 -12.37 -1.65
CA SER A 178 -16.77 -13.54 -2.33
C SER A 178 -17.23 -13.68 -3.80
N HIS A 179 -18.49 -13.34 -4.07
CA HIS A 179 -19.12 -13.38 -5.38
C HIS A 179 -18.74 -12.22 -6.32
N MET A 180 -18.21 -11.12 -5.78
CA MET A 180 -17.78 -9.94 -6.54
C MET A 180 -16.26 -9.89 -6.76
N LEU A 181 -15.51 -10.59 -5.91
CA LEU A 181 -14.06 -10.67 -6.02
C LEU A 181 -13.67 -11.56 -7.20
N ASN A 182 -12.81 -11.04 -8.07
CA ASN A 182 -12.18 -11.87 -9.09
C ASN A 182 -11.25 -12.93 -8.46
N ASP A 183 -10.91 -13.96 -9.23
CA ASP A 183 -10.11 -15.10 -8.75
C ASP A 183 -8.77 -14.69 -8.16
N THR A 184 -8.11 -13.67 -8.74
CA THR A 184 -6.82 -13.19 -8.25
C THR A 184 -6.95 -12.54 -6.87
N ASN A 185 -7.95 -11.69 -6.68
CA ASN A 185 -8.22 -11.06 -5.39
C ASN A 185 -8.62 -12.09 -4.34
N ASN A 186 -9.49 -13.04 -4.71
CA ASN A 186 -9.91 -14.12 -3.83
C ASN A 186 -8.73 -15.01 -3.42
N LEU A 187 -7.83 -15.34 -4.35
CA LEU A 187 -6.63 -16.13 -4.06
C LEU A 187 -5.70 -15.38 -3.11
N LEU A 188 -5.34 -14.13 -3.41
CA LEU A 188 -4.45 -13.34 -2.55
C LEU A 188 -5.03 -13.13 -1.15
N LEU A 189 -6.33 -12.87 -1.05
CA LEU A 189 -7.03 -12.73 0.22
C LEU A 189 -7.01 -14.03 1.03
N SER A 190 -7.23 -15.16 0.37
CA SER A 190 -7.16 -16.49 1.02
C SER A 190 -5.74 -16.79 1.51
N MET A 191 -4.72 -16.45 0.72
CA MET A 191 -3.31 -16.59 1.12
C MET A 191 -2.99 -15.72 2.34
N ALA A 192 -3.43 -14.45 2.34
CA ALA A 192 -3.25 -13.56 3.49
C ALA A 192 -3.94 -14.11 4.75
N ILE A 193 -5.19 -14.58 4.63
CA ILE A 193 -5.93 -15.19 5.74
C ILE A 193 -5.19 -16.43 6.26
N ALA A 194 -4.65 -17.27 5.38
CA ALA A 194 -3.91 -18.47 5.77
C ALA A 194 -2.62 -18.12 6.53
N LEU A 195 -1.86 -17.10 6.08
CA LEU A 195 -0.65 -16.63 6.74
C LEU A 195 -0.92 -16.07 8.15
N LEU A 196 -2.10 -15.49 8.37
CA LEU A 196 -2.51 -14.92 9.65
C LEU A 196 -3.18 -15.94 10.58
N SER A 197 -3.59 -17.10 10.05
CA SER A 197 -4.33 -18.10 10.80
C SER A 197 -3.40 -19.10 11.48
N THR A 198 -3.78 -19.53 12.69
CA THR A 198 -3.13 -20.65 13.36
C THR A 198 -3.45 -21.98 12.65
N PRO A 199 -2.59 -23.02 12.79
CA PRO A 199 -2.87 -24.34 12.24
C PRO A 199 -4.22 -24.94 12.68
N LYS A 200 -4.68 -24.62 13.89
CA LYS A 200 -5.99 -25.06 14.40
C LYS A 200 -7.15 -24.37 13.66
N GLN A 201 -7.05 -23.07 13.41
CA GLN A 201 -8.06 -22.30 12.68
C GLN A 201 -8.18 -22.75 11.22
N ILE A 202 -7.06 -23.03 10.56
CA ILE A 202 -7.06 -23.55 9.18
C ILE A 202 -7.80 -24.91 9.10
N ARG A 203 -7.54 -25.80 10.06
CA ARG A 203 -8.22 -27.11 10.13
C ARG A 203 -9.73 -26.98 10.38
N SER A 204 -10.18 -25.99 11.15
CA SER A 204 -11.62 -25.76 11.36
C SER A 204 -12.29 -25.16 10.13
N ASP A 205 -11.62 -24.29 9.39
CA ASP A 205 -12.18 -23.65 8.20
C ASP A 205 -12.33 -24.65 7.04
N ASN A 206 -11.35 -25.56 6.85
CA ASN A 206 -11.46 -26.66 5.87
C ASN A 206 -12.66 -27.58 6.13
N LYS A 207 -13.05 -27.77 7.40
CA LYS A 207 -14.24 -28.56 7.75
C LYS A 207 -15.56 -27.84 7.45
N ARG A 208 -15.56 -26.50 7.39
CA ARG A 208 -16.73 -25.70 7.02
C ARG A 208 -16.93 -25.61 5.51
N MET A 209 -15.86 -25.60 4.72
CA MET A 209 -15.94 -25.53 3.25
C MET A 209 -16.35 -26.86 2.58
N ASN A 210 -16.12 -27.99 3.25
CA ASN A 210 -16.48 -29.33 2.75
C ASN A 210 -17.86 -29.81 3.26
N ARG A 211 -18.72 -28.89 3.72
CA ARG A 211 -20.12 -29.11 4.11
C ARG A 211 -21.02 -28.25 3.25
#